data_AF-L7JF66-F1
#
_entry.id   AF-L7JF66-F1
#
_cell.length_a   1.000
_cell.length_b   1.000
_cell.length_c   1.000
_cell.angle_alpha   90.00
_cell.angle_beta   90.00
_cell.angle_gamma   90.00
#
_symmetry.space_group_name_H-M   'P 1'
#
loop_
_entity.id
_entity.type
_entity.pdbx_description
1 polymer ?
#
loop_
_entity_poly.entity_id
_entity_poly.type
_entity_poly.pdbx_seq_one_letter_code
_entity_poly.pdbx_strand_id
1 'polypeptide(L)'
;MTTCTRDAVALHTAVYEDYFDRTRVRLPGDLSNSPVTVQASTLAALSAWTASRERGPLWLAGRPFVEARDLANPLTRLAAAFVDLADRSAIPTASYFCELRRDGRGRLSAEVRGALALAYALIRQMVELLLVEFETAVDMSAGRLARLDGTTGTWQEVVVLMGDLLGLMPATFFCVVDGLQWLDGRDSERYLADVVGVLRRRGVKVLYTTTGRSGVLVNALEAGEAVEVQVRRRGDPGNMYKELELNVYTRKPVISGSPDQVRISVFYHIFYVMNL
;
A
#
# COMPACT_ATOMS: atom_id res chain seq x y z
N MET A 1 25.36 -1.09 19.81
CA MET A 1 23.89 -1.17 19.65
C MET A 1 23.26 -0.53 20.86
N THR A 2 22.16 0.16 20.69
CA THR A 2 21.43 0.84 21.77
C THR A 2 20.08 0.15 21.93
N THR A 3 19.69 -0.10 23.18
CA THR A 3 18.34 -0.58 23.50
C THR A 3 17.35 0.58 23.36
N CYS A 4 16.31 0.38 22.57
CA CYS A 4 15.23 1.34 22.36
C CYS A 4 13.90 0.70 22.68
N THR A 5 12.92 1.52 23.06
CA THR A 5 11.53 1.08 23.22
C THR A 5 10.67 1.71 22.14
N ARG A 6 9.70 0.94 21.63
CA ARG A 6 8.72 1.46 20.66
C ARG A 6 8.02 2.70 21.20
N ASP A 7 7.60 2.68 22.45
CA ASP A 7 6.78 3.73 23.04
C ASP A 7 7.56 5.06 23.15
N ALA A 8 8.86 5.02 23.41
CA ALA A 8 9.72 6.21 23.39
C ALA A 8 9.83 6.81 21.98
N VAL A 9 10.04 5.96 20.96
CA VAL A 9 10.08 6.41 19.56
C VAL A 9 8.72 6.96 19.15
N ALA A 10 7.64 6.25 19.45
CA ALA A 10 6.27 6.64 19.14
C ALA A 10 5.91 8.01 19.74
N LEU A 11 6.30 8.26 21.00
CA LEU A 11 6.12 9.55 21.66
C LEU A 11 6.76 10.70 20.87
N HIS A 12 8.00 10.53 20.42
CA HIS A 12 8.70 11.56 19.66
C HIS A 12 8.19 11.72 18.22
N THR A 13 7.58 10.68 17.64
CA THR A 13 6.99 10.72 16.30
C THR A 13 5.50 11.04 16.29
N ALA A 14 4.87 11.29 17.44
CA ALA A 14 3.43 11.56 17.51
C ALA A 14 3.03 12.78 16.65
N VAL A 15 3.90 13.79 16.60
CA VAL A 15 3.70 15.03 15.81
C VAL A 15 3.63 14.77 14.30
N TYR A 16 4.10 13.61 13.84
CA TYR A 16 4.07 13.27 12.41
C TYR A 16 2.65 13.05 11.89
N GLU A 17 1.70 12.76 12.78
CA GLU A 17 0.29 12.63 12.43
C GLU A 17 -0.32 13.96 11.96
N ASP A 18 0.30 15.11 12.25
CA ASP A 18 -0.14 16.41 11.73
C ASP A 18 0.12 16.56 10.21
N TYR A 19 0.95 15.69 9.62
CA TYR A 19 1.37 15.79 8.22
C TYR A 19 0.63 14.84 7.27
N PHE A 20 -0.27 13.99 7.76
CA PHE A 20 -1.05 13.08 6.94
C PHE A 20 -2.44 12.81 7.52
N ASP A 21 -3.38 12.37 6.69
CA ASP A 21 -4.71 12.01 7.16
C ASP A 21 -4.73 10.55 7.62
N ARG A 22 -4.91 10.33 8.93
CA ARG A 22 -4.95 8.98 9.53
C ARG A 22 -6.05 8.10 8.93
N THR A 23 -7.15 8.67 8.42
CA THR A 23 -8.23 7.92 7.75
C THR A 23 -7.78 7.32 6.41
N ARG A 24 -6.66 7.79 5.86
CA ARG A 24 -6.05 7.28 4.62
C ARG A 24 -5.02 6.18 4.88
N VAL A 25 -4.71 5.86 6.13
CA VAL A 25 -3.86 4.71 6.48
C VAL A 25 -4.63 3.41 6.28
N ARG A 26 -5.89 3.36 6.72
CA ARG A 26 -6.81 2.24 6.49
C ARG A 26 -8.17 2.77 6.10
N LEU A 27 -8.67 2.33 4.95
CA LEU A 27 -10.03 2.68 4.54
C LEU A 27 -11.08 1.98 5.42
N PRO A 28 -12.26 2.58 5.60
CA PRO A 28 -13.38 1.96 6.31
C PRO A 28 -13.70 0.53 5.81
N GLY A 29 -13.97 -0.37 6.75
CA GLY A 29 -14.18 -1.80 6.45
C GLY A 29 -15.45 -2.12 5.66
N ASP A 30 -16.41 -1.21 5.55
CA ASP A 30 -17.57 -1.38 4.66
C ASP A 30 -17.17 -1.44 3.17
N LEU A 31 -16.09 -0.77 2.79
CA LEU A 31 -15.54 -0.76 1.43
C LEU A 31 -14.85 -2.08 1.07
N SER A 32 -14.19 -2.71 2.04
CA SER A 32 -13.56 -4.02 1.88
C SER A 32 -14.57 -5.17 1.96
N ASN A 33 -15.73 -4.96 2.59
CA ASN A 33 -16.79 -5.97 2.72
C ASN A 33 -17.62 -6.17 1.45
N SER A 34 -17.63 -5.19 0.55
CA SER A 34 -18.32 -5.33 -0.72
C SER A 34 -17.52 -6.27 -1.64
N PRO A 35 -18.17 -7.15 -2.43
CA PRO A 35 -17.47 -8.04 -3.35
C PRO A 35 -16.76 -7.22 -4.44
N VAL A 36 -15.46 -7.47 -4.63
CA VAL A 36 -14.67 -6.88 -5.70
C VAL A 36 -14.56 -7.90 -6.81
N THR A 37 -14.98 -7.52 -8.02
CA THR A 37 -14.79 -8.33 -9.23
C THR A 37 -13.51 -7.89 -9.92
N VAL A 38 -12.53 -8.78 -9.99
CA VAL A 38 -11.30 -8.60 -10.76
C VAL A 38 -11.09 -9.77 -11.70
N GLN A 39 -10.23 -9.59 -12.70
CA GLN A 39 -9.87 -10.70 -13.58
C GLN A 39 -9.11 -11.78 -12.82
N ALA A 40 -9.31 -13.04 -13.23
CA ALA A 40 -8.58 -14.18 -12.67
C ALA A 40 -7.05 -14.03 -12.81
N SER A 41 -6.58 -13.36 -13.87
CA SER A 41 -5.16 -13.06 -14.09
C SER A 41 -4.59 -12.10 -13.03
N THR A 42 -5.30 -11.02 -12.71
CA THR A 42 -4.94 -10.08 -11.64
C THR A 42 -4.83 -10.79 -10.30
N LEU A 43 -5.82 -11.65 -10.02
CA LEU A 43 -5.85 -12.42 -8.79
C LEU A 43 -4.73 -13.46 -8.71
N ALA A 44 -4.46 -14.15 -9.81
CA ALA A 44 -3.36 -15.12 -9.90
C ALA A 44 -2.01 -14.43 -9.69
N ALA A 45 -1.81 -13.24 -10.29
CA ALA A 45 -0.60 -12.45 -10.11
C ALA A 45 -0.42 -11.99 -8.66
N LEU A 46 -1.48 -11.46 -8.04
CA LEU A 46 -1.45 -11.08 -6.62
C LEU A 46 -1.13 -12.28 -5.73
N SER A 47 -1.79 -13.42 -5.97
CA SER A 47 -1.56 -14.66 -5.20
C SER A 47 -0.13 -15.18 -5.36
N ALA A 48 0.39 -15.21 -6.59
CA ALA A 48 1.76 -15.64 -6.89
C ALA A 48 2.79 -14.70 -6.27
N TRP A 49 2.57 -13.39 -6.36
CA TRP A 49 3.44 -12.40 -5.73
C TRP A 49 3.44 -12.53 -4.21
N THR A 50 2.27 -12.71 -3.58
CA THR A 50 2.16 -12.91 -2.13
C THR A 50 2.90 -14.17 -1.69
N ALA A 51 2.72 -15.27 -2.43
CA ALA A 51 3.33 -16.57 -2.22
C ALA A 51 4.85 -16.62 -2.44
N SER A 52 5.37 -15.76 -3.33
CA SER A 52 6.77 -15.82 -3.73
C SER A 52 7.70 -15.56 -2.55
N ARG A 53 8.85 -16.24 -2.50
CA ARG A 53 9.95 -15.87 -1.59
C ARG A 53 10.68 -14.62 -2.05
N GLU A 54 10.58 -14.30 -3.33
CA GLU A 54 11.15 -13.09 -3.90
C GLU A 54 10.45 -11.88 -3.28
N ARG A 55 11.26 -10.91 -2.88
CA ARG A 55 10.76 -9.64 -2.38
C ARG A 55 10.86 -8.62 -3.49
N GLY A 56 9.90 -7.72 -3.53
CA GLY A 56 9.85 -6.70 -4.55
C GLY A 56 8.43 -6.18 -4.77
N PRO A 57 8.31 -5.16 -5.61
CA PRO A 57 7.04 -4.52 -5.89
C PRO A 57 6.16 -5.36 -6.81
N LEU A 58 4.85 -5.24 -6.63
CA LEU A 58 3.82 -5.59 -7.61
C LEU A 58 2.99 -4.34 -7.87
N TRP A 59 2.83 -3.98 -9.13
CA TRP A 59 2.00 -2.86 -9.55
C TRP A 59 0.80 -3.35 -10.36
N LEU A 60 -0.40 -3.13 -9.83
CA LEU A 60 -1.65 -3.34 -10.55
C LEU A 60 -2.07 -2.02 -11.21
N ALA A 61 -1.81 -1.94 -12.51
CA ALA A 61 -2.04 -0.76 -13.33
C ALA A 61 -3.45 -0.79 -13.93
N GLY A 62 -4.39 -0.09 -13.32
CA GLY A 62 -5.73 0.10 -13.84
C GLY A 62 -5.80 1.17 -14.92
N ARG A 63 -6.78 1.05 -15.81
CA ARG A 63 -7.10 2.12 -16.77
C ARG A 63 -7.73 3.33 -16.05
N PRO A 64 -7.58 4.56 -16.58
CA PRO A 64 -8.23 5.74 -16.01
C PRO A 64 -9.73 5.50 -15.87
N PHE A 65 -10.22 5.53 -14.63
CA PHE A 65 -11.63 5.32 -14.33
C PHE A 65 -12.30 6.68 -14.17
N VAL A 66 -12.92 7.17 -15.24
CA VAL A 66 -13.41 8.56 -15.37
C VAL A 66 -14.61 8.88 -14.45
N GLU A 67 -15.28 7.88 -13.86
CA GLU A 67 -16.60 8.07 -13.20
C GLU A 67 -16.67 7.69 -11.70
N ALA A 68 -15.60 7.16 -11.08
CA ALA A 68 -15.63 6.78 -9.65
C ALA A 68 -15.03 7.88 -8.79
N ARG A 69 -15.80 8.36 -7.81
CA ARG A 69 -15.23 8.89 -6.56
C ARG A 69 -14.33 7.80 -5.96
N ASP A 70 -13.19 8.18 -5.38
CA ASP A 70 -12.07 7.30 -4.97
C ASP A 70 -12.46 5.92 -4.39
N LEU A 71 -13.54 5.87 -3.59
CA LEU A 71 -13.98 4.67 -2.88
C LEU A 71 -14.78 3.66 -3.74
N ALA A 72 -15.23 4.06 -4.93
CA ALA A 72 -15.90 3.17 -5.89
C ALA A 72 -14.92 2.49 -6.87
N ASN A 73 -13.63 2.82 -6.80
CA ASN A 73 -12.59 2.20 -7.62
C ASN A 73 -12.34 0.73 -7.19
N PRO A 74 -12.51 -0.26 -8.09
CA PRO A 74 -12.28 -1.66 -7.75
C PRO A 74 -10.84 -1.99 -7.34
N LEU A 75 -9.83 -1.25 -7.83
CA LEU A 75 -8.44 -1.45 -7.40
C LEU A 75 -8.19 -0.92 -5.99
N THR A 76 -8.72 0.26 -5.65
CA THR A 76 -8.69 0.78 -4.27
C THR A 76 -9.39 -0.18 -3.31
N ARG A 77 -10.54 -0.74 -3.71
CA ARG A 77 -11.25 -1.75 -2.90
C ARG A 77 -10.47 -3.07 -2.79
N LEU A 78 -9.79 -3.50 -3.84
CA LEU A 78 -8.89 -4.66 -3.79
C LEU A 78 -7.73 -4.43 -2.82
N ALA A 79 -7.09 -3.25 -2.88
CA ALA A 79 -6.02 -2.86 -1.96
C ALA A 79 -6.51 -2.84 -0.51
N ALA A 80 -7.68 -2.27 -0.25
CA ALA A 80 -8.30 -2.28 1.09
C ALA A 80 -8.60 -3.71 1.57
N ALA A 81 -9.18 -4.56 0.73
CA ALA A 81 -9.43 -5.96 1.05
C ALA A 81 -8.13 -6.73 1.34
N PHE A 82 -7.05 -6.42 0.61
CA PHE A 82 -5.72 -7.00 0.85
C PHE A 82 -5.15 -6.58 2.21
N VAL A 83 -5.22 -5.29 2.55
CA VAL A 83 -4.77 -4.78 3.87
C VAL A 83 -5.53 -5.47 5.00
N ASP A 84 -6.85 -5.57 4.91
CA ASP A 84 -7.67 -6.26 5.92
C ASP A 84 -7.34 -7.75 6.01
N LEU A 85 -7.01 -8.39 4.89
CA LEU A 85 -6.59 -9.79 4.88
C LEU A 85 -5.24 -9.97 5.57
N ALA A 86 -4.27 -9.09 5.29
CA ALA A 86 -2.96 -9.14 5.92
C ALA A 86 -3.08 -8.92 7.44
N ASP A 87 -3.92 -7.97 7.86
CA ASP A 87 -4.20 -7.70 9.27
C ASP A 87 -4.84 -8.89 9.99
N ARG A 88 -5.88 -9.50 9.40
CA ARG A 88 -6.51 -10.73 9.92
C ARG A 88 -5.55 -11.93 9.96
N SER A 89 -4.49 -11.89 9.15
CA SER A 89 -3.44 -12.91 9.11
C SER A 89 -2.25 -12.59 10.02
N ALA A 90 -2.35 -11.53 10.83
CA ALA A 90 -1.28 -11.04 11.71
C ALA A 90 0.02 -10.72 10.97
N ILE A 91 -0.07 -10.25 9.72
CA ILE A 91 1.08 -9.86 8.91
C ILE A 91 1.31 -8.36 9.05
N PRO A 92 2.47 -7.92 9.58
CA PRO A 92 2.83 -6.50 9.67
C PRO A 92 2.66 -5.80 8.34
N THR A 93 1.79 -4.80 8.30
CA THR A 93 1.42 -4.11 7.07
C THR A 93 1.35 -2.61 7.32
N ALA A 94 2.05 -1.84 6.48
CA ALA A 94 1.81 -0.41 6.35
C ALA A 94 1.00 -0.15 5.07
N SER A 95 0.06 0.78 5.12
CA SER A 95 -0.74 1.15 3.97
C SER A 95 -1.01 2.64 3.91
N TYR A 96 -1.12 3.17 2.69
CA TYR A 96 -1.60 4.52 2.47
C TYR A 96 -2.38 4.63 1.16
N PHE A 97 -3.58 5.18 1.26
CA PHE A 97 -4.45 5.44 0.13
C PHE A 97 -4.30 6.91 -0.26
N CYS A 98 -3.52 7.18 -1.30
CA CYS A 98 -3.20 8.55 -1.70
C CYS A 98 -4.46 9.31 -2.13
N GLU A 99 -4.53 10.59 -1.78
CA GLU A 99 -5.55 11.52 -2.26
C GLU A 99 -4.91 12.86 -2.59
N LEU A 100 -5.47 13.55 -3.60
CA LEU A 100 -5.01 14.88 -3.98
C LEU A 100 -5.88 15.94 -3.30
N ARG A 101 -5.42 16.43 -2.14
CA ARG A 101 -6.10 17.49 -1.39
C ARG A 101 -5.79 18.87 -1.95
N ARG A 102 -6.79 19.48 -2.59
CA ARG A 102 -6.71 20.82 -3.19
C ARG A 102 -7.06 21.95 -2.21
N ASP A 103 -7.46 21.62 -0.99
CA ASP A 103 -7.90 22.56 0.06
C ASP A 103 -6.74 23.36 0.69
N GLY A 104 -5.49 22.95 0.50
CA GLY A 104 -4.34 23.62 1.10
C GLY A 104 -3.94 24.94 0.45
N ARG A 105 -4.17 26.06 1.16
CA ARG A 105 -3.49 27.35 0.94
C ARG A 105 -2.05 27.24 1.47
N GLY A 106 -1.11 26.92 0.60
CA GLY A 106 0.30 26.76 0.97
C GLY A 106 1.25 26.93 -0.21
N ARG A 107 2.55 27.06 0.07
CA ARG A 107 3.60 27.26 -0.96
C ARG A 107 3.93 25.98 -1.74
N LEU A 108 3.58 24.81 -1.20
CA LEU A 108 3.80 23.51 -1.83
C LEU A 108 2.60 23.13 -2.71
N SER A 109 2.87 22.47 -3.84
CA SER A 109 1.83 21.87 -4.68
C SER A 109 1.08 20.78 -3.90
N ALA A 110 -0.15 20.46 -4.33
CA ALA A 110 -0.95 19.43 -3.68
C ALA A 110 -0.27 18.05 -3.76
N GLU A 111 0.42 17.79 -4.86
CA GLU A 111 1.18 16.57 -5.13
C GLU A 111 2.38 16.44 -4.18
N VAL A 112 3.16 17.52 -3.98
CA VAL A 112 4.29 17.52 -3.04
C VAL A 112 3.81 17.29 -1.61
N ARG A 113 2.70 17.92 -1.21
CA ARG A 113 2.10 17.67 0.11
C ARG A 113 1.65 16.22 0.26
N GLY A 114 1.04 15.64 -0.78
CA GLY A 114 0.65 14.24 -0.75
C GLY A 114 1.84 13.29 -0.69
N ALA A 115 2.96 13.60 -1.36
CA ALA A 115 4.19 12.82 -1.29
C ALA A 115 4.81 12.85 0.13
N LEU A 116 4.80 14.03 0.77
CA LEU A 116 5.18 14.16 2.19
C LEU A 116 4.24 13.33 3.07
N ALA A 117 2.93 13.51 2.92
CA ALA A 117 1.94 12.78 3.71
C ALA A 117 2.12 11.25 3.60
N LEU A 118 2.36 10.73 2.39
CA LEU A 118 2.69 9.32 2.18
C LEU A 118 3.92 8.90 3.00
N ALA A 119 5.03 9.63 2.90
CA ALA A 119 6.26 9.26 3.61
C ALA A 119 6.09 9.29 5.14
N TYR A 120 5.47 10.35 5.68
CA TYR A 120 5.21 10.47 7.12
C TYR A 120 4.23 9.40 7.61
N ALA A 121 3.20 9.06 6.83
CA ALA A 121 2.27 7.99 7.16
C ALA A 121 2.97 6.62 7.22
N LEU A 122 3.88 6.33 6.28
CA LEU A 122 4.65 5.08 6.29
C LEU A 122 5.62 5.03 7.47
N ILE A 123 6.34 6.12 7.75
CA ILE A 123 7.23 6.23 8.92
C ILE A 123 6.44 5.96 10.21
N ARG A 124 5.31 6.64 10.39
CA ARG A 124 4.51 6.53 11.61
C ARG A 124 4.00 5.09 11.82
N GLN A 125 3.54 4.44 10.76
CA GLN A 125 3.12 3.04 10.81
C GLN A 125 4.27 2.08 11.11
N MET A 126 5.44 2.26 10.50
CA MET A 126 6.59 1.42 10.82
C MET A 126 7.02 1.57 12.28
N VAL A 127 6.94 2.78 12.85
CA VAL A 127 7.18 2.98 14.28
C VAL A 127 6.18 2.19 15.13
N GLU A 128 4.89 2.16 14.78
CA GLU A 128 3.87 1.36 15.48
C GLU A 128 4.14 -0.14 15.41
N LEU A 129 4.78 -0.59 14.33
CA LEU A 129 5.11 -1.99 14.06
C LEU A 129 6.45 -2.44 14.68
N LEU A 130 7.22 -1.55 15.30
CA LEU A 130 8.43 -1.94 16.02
C LEU A 130 8.10 -2.90 17.17
N LEU A 131 9.08 -3.73 17.53
CA LEU A 131 9.01 -4.53 18.76
C LEU A 131 8.96 -3.60 19.97
N VAL A 132 8.29 -4.03 21.05
CA VAL A 132 8.15 -3.24 22.29
C VAL A 132 9.51 -2.76 22.79
N GLU A 133 10.49 -3.66 22.76
CA GLU A 133 11.90 -3.39 22.99
C GLU A 133 12.72 -4.00 21.85
N PHE A 134 13.71 -3.25 21.36
CA PHE A 134 14.59 -3.71 20.29
C PHE A 134 15.98 -3.10 20.43
N GLU A 135 16.98 -3.81 19.92
CA GLU A 135 18.34 -3.31 19.81
C GLU A 135 18.61 -2.84 18.39
N THR A 136 19.23 -1.67 18.26
CA THR A 136 19.57 -1.15 16.94
C THR A 136 20.87 -0.36 16.95
N ALA A 137 21.53 -0.30 15.79
CA ALA A 137 22.61 0.66 15.52
C ALA A 137 22.07 1.96 14.91
N VAL A 138 20.79 1.99 14.53
CA VAL A 138 20.11 3.19 14.03
C VAL A 138 19.94 4.19 15.17
N ASP A 139 20.31 5.44 14.92
CA ASP A 139 20.01 6.53 15.82
C ASP A 139 18.49 6.76 15.91
N MET A 140 17.88 6.40 17.04
CA MET A 140 16.46 6.67 17.34
C MET A 140 16.30 7.76 18.40
N SER A 141 17.30 8.63 18.55
CA SER A 141 17.25 9.72 19.53
C SER A 141 16.15 10.75 19.22
N ALA A 142 15.60 11.32 20.29
CA ALA A 142 14.63 12.42 20.20
C ALA A 142 15.12 13.56 19.30
N GLY A 143 16.40 13.92 19.39
CA GLY A 143 17.00 14.99 18.60
C GLY A 143 16.98 14.69 17.10
N ARG A 144 17.22 13.44 16.68
CA ARG A 144 17.12 13.05 15.28
C ARG A 144 15.68 13.08 14.78
N LEU A 145 14.75 12.54 15.55
CA LEU A 145 13.33 12.48 15.19
C LEU A 145 12.75 13.90 15.08
N ALA A 146 13.08 14.80 16.02
CA ALA A 146 12.62 16.18 16.02
C ALA A 146 13.10 17.02 14.81
N ARG A 147 14.05 16.53 14.00
CA ARG A 147 14.47 17.21 12.76
C ARG A 147 13.44 17.12 11.65
N LEU A 148 12.50 16.18 11.69
CA LEU A 148 11.49 16.02 10.66
C LEU A 148 10.33 16.98 10.94
N ASP A 149 10.21 18.04 10.13
CA ASP A 149 9.33 19.19 10.37
C ASP A 149 8.15 19.30 9.39
N GLY A 150 7.89 18.24 8.63
CA GLY A 150 6.83 18.21 7.61
C GLY A 150 7.11 19.06 6.37
N THR A 151 8.29 19.70 6.26
CA THR A 151 8.66 20.48 5.09
C THR A 151 9.52 19.69 4.11
N THR A 152 9.68 20.22 2.91
CA THR A 152 10.62 19.67 1.93
C THR A 152 12.09 19.93 2.29
N GLY A 153 12.36 20.81 3.26
CA GLY A 153 13.72 21.17 3.68
C GLY A 153 14.43 20.01 4.39
N THR A 154 13.65 19.16 5.07
CA THR A 154 14.16 18.01 5.84
C THR A 154 13.89 16.68 5.13
N TRP A 155 13.69 16.72 3.80
CA TRP A 155 13.25 15.56 3.04
C TRP A 155 14.29 14.43 3.01
N GLN A 156 15.58 14.76 2.94
CA GLN A 156 16.62 13.74 2.93
C GLN A 156 16.64 12.98 4.27
N GLU A 157 16.39 13.66 5.38
CA GLU A 157 16.25 13.05 6.70
C GLU A 157 15.03 12.12 6.78
N VAL A 158 13.92 12.49 6.12
CA VAL A 158 12.73 11.62 5.98
C VAL A 158 13.09 10.32 5.24
N VAL A 159 13.75 10.44 4.08
CA VAL A 159 14.14 9.28 3.25
C VAL A 159 15.11 8.36 4.00
N VAL A 160 16.09 8.93 4.70
CA VAL A 160 17.05 8.16 5.50
C VAL A 160 16.35 7.46 6.67
N LEU A 161 15.49 8.16 7.42
CA LEU A 161 14.74 7.56 8.54
C LEU A 161 13.82 6.43 8.06
N MET A 162 13.12 6.63 6.94
CA MET A 162 12.30 5.60 6.32
C MET A 162 13.13 4.38 5.93
N GLY A 163 14.30 4.59 5.32
CA GLY A 163 15.23 3.53 4.99
C GLY A 163 15.71 2.77 6.23
N ASP A 164 16.00 3.45 7.33
CA ASP A 164 16.43 2.81 8.57
C ASP A 164 15.31 2.01 9.23
N LEU A 165 14.10 2.56 9.32
CA LEU A 165 12.93 1.87 9.86
C LEU A 165 12.58 0.62 9.07
N LEU A 166 12.67 0.67 7.73
CA LEU A 166 12.52 -0.52 6.88
C LEU A 166 13.55 -1.61 7.19
N GLY A 167 14.75 -1.24 7.62
CA GLY A 167 15.77 -2.18 8.07
C GLY A 167 15.42 -2.89 9.39
N LEU A 168 14.49 -2.34 10.16
CA LEU A 168 13.99 -2.91 11.41
C LEU A 168 12.67 -3.68 11.23
N MET A 169 12.06 -3.59 10.05
CA MET A 169 10.81 -4.31 9.78
C MET A 169 11.07 -5.82 9.63
N PRO A 170 10.13 -6.66 10.06
CA PRO A 170 10.26 -8.10 9.91
C PRO A 170 10.33 -8.51 8.44
N ALA A 171 10.88 -9.69 8.18
CA ALA A 171 10.99 -10.26 6.84
C ALA A 171 9.63 -10.36 6.11
N THR A 172 8.57 -10.60 6.87
CA THR A 172 7.18 -10.73 6.42
C THR A 172 6.43 -9.42 6.64
N PHE A 173 6.89 -8.33 6.00
CA PHE A 173 6.27 -7.02 6.04
C PHE A 173 5.70 -6.65 4.65
N PHE A 174 4.46 -6.19 4.62
CA PHE A 174 3.81 -5.63 3.44
C PHE A 174 3.73 -4.11 3.50
N CYS A 175 3.90 -3.48 2.33
CA CYS A 175 3.59 -2.07 2.13
C CYS A 175 2.54 -1.96 1.02
N VAL A 176 1.46 -1.23 1.24
CA VAL A 176 0.40 -1.04 0.24
C VAL A 176 0.24 0.44 -0.05
N VAL A 177 0.42 0.83 -1.30
CA VAL A 177 0.28 2.23 -1.73
C VAL A 177 -0.74 2.28 -2.87
N ASP A 178 -1.93 2.77 -2.57
CA ASP A 178 -2.99 2.99 -3.56
C ASP A 178 -2.97 4.44 -4.03
N GLY A 179 -3.22 4.67 -5.32
CA GLY A 179 -3.42 5.99 -5.87
C GLY A 179 -2.15 6.82 -6.09
N LEU A 180 -0.96 6.21 -6.19
CA LEU A 180 0.31 6.96 -6.33
C LEU A 180 0.32 7.94 -7.53
N GLN A 181 -0.41 7.59 -8.61
CA GLN A 181 -0.56 8.45 -9.79
C GLN A 181 -1.20 9.81 -9.51
N TRP A 182 -1.98 9.93 -8.42
CA TRP A 182 -2.56 11.21 -8.02
C TRP A 182 -1.52 12.20 -7.51
N LEU A 183 -0.41 11.68 -7.01
CA LEU A 183 0.70 12.46 -6.48
C LEU A 183 1.78 12.69 -7.55
N ASP A 184 1.64 12.09 -8.73
CA ASP A 184 2.68 12.06 -9.76
C ASP A 184 2.61 13.33 -10.63
N GLY A 185 3.37 14.33 -10.21
CA GLY A 185 3.45 15.64 -10.85
C GLY A 185 4.89 16.11 -10.96
N ARG A 186 5.13 17.12 -11.79
CA ARG A 186 6.48 17.66 -12.07
C ARG A 186 7.25 18.02 -10.79
N ASP A 187 6.58 18.64 -9.83
CA ASP A 187 7.22 19.13 -8.61
C ASP A 187 7.39 18.03 -7.55
N SER A 188 6.59 16.97 -7.62
CA SER A 188 6.56 15.86 -6.67
C SER A 188 7.39 14.65 -7.11
N GLU A 189 7.74 14.55 -8.40
CA GLU A 189 8.42 13.40 -9.02
C GLU A 189 9.63 12.92 -8.21
N ARG A 190 10.54 13.84 -7.84
CA ARG A 190 11.74 13.48 -7.06
C ARG A 190 11.41 12.84 -5.71
N TYR A 191 10.37 13.34 -5.04
CA TYR A 191 9.98 12.87 -3.72
C TYR A 191 9.38 11.47 -3.81
N LEU A 192 8.51 11.25 -4.80
CA LEU A 192 7.95 9.92 -5.04
C LEU A 192 9.03 8.93 -5.50
N ALA A 193 9.97 9.34 -6.35
CA ALA A 193 11.07 8.51 -6.79
C ALA A 193 11.97 8.08 -5.62
N ASP A 194 12.24 8.99 -4.67
CA ASP A 194 12.97 8.66 -3.45
C ASP A 194 12.23 7.63 -2.58
N VAL A 195 10.91 7.79 -2.40
CA VAL A 195 10.08 6.84 -1.63
C VAL A 195 10.08 5.45 -2.28
N VAL A 196 9.74 5.38 -3.56
CA VAL A 196 9.73 4.13 -4.33
C VAL A 196 11.12 3.50 -4.35
N GLY A 197 12.16 4.31 -4.53
CA GLY A 197 13.55 3.87 -4.54
C GLY A 197 14.00 3.28 -3.21
N VAL A 198 13.65 3.90 -2.07
CA VAL A 198 13.95 3.34 -0.74
C VAL A 198 13.25 2.00 -0.52
N LEU A 199 11.95 1.92 -0.85
CA LEU A 199 11.18 0.68 -0.71
C LEU A 199 11.76 -0.45 -1.57
N ARG A 200 12.15 -0.15 -2.83
CA ARG A 200 12.79 -1.11 -3.73
C ARG A 200 14.15 -1.56 -3.20
N ARG A 201 15.03 -0.62 -2.82
CA ARG A 201 16.39 -0.93 -2.32
C ARG A 201 16.37 -1.81 -1.06
N ARG A 202 15.34 -1.66 -0.21
CA ARG A 202 15.15 -2.48 0.98
C ARG A 202 14.50 -3.85 0.69
N GLY A 203 14.12 -4.11 -0.55
CA GLY A 203 13.46 -5.35 -0.94
C GLY A 203 12.15 -5.54 -0.18
N VAL A 204 11.33 -4.49 -0.08
CA VAL A 204 10.02 -4.58 0.57
C VAL A 204 9.03 -5.23 -0.40
N LYS A 205 8.13 -6.07 0.12
CA LYS A 205 6.95 -6.48 -0.65
C LYS A 205 5.95 -5.32 -0.68
N VAL A 206 6.01 -4.54 -1.76
CA VAL A 206 5.12 -3.40 -1.96
C VAL A 206 4.04 -3.73 -2.99
N LEU A 207 2.78 -3.51 -2.65
CA LEU A 207 1.67 -3.51 -3.59
C LEU A 207 1.33 -2.07 -3.98
N TYR A 208 1.56 -1.72 -5.23
CA TYR A 208 1.07 -0.48 -5.83
C TYR A 208 -0.24 -0.74 -6.58
N THR A 209 -1.22 0.12 -6.38
CA THR A 209 -2.48 0.10 -7.13
C THR A 209 -2.74 1.49 -7.70
N THR A 210 -3.02 1.58 -9.00
CA THR A 210 -3.25 2.87 -9.67
C THR A 210 -4.45 2.80 -10.62
N THR A 211 -5.17 3.91 -10.78
CA THR A 211 -6.12 4.12 -11.88
C THR A 211 -5.58 5.22 -12.78
N GLY A 212 -4.88 4.79 -13.84
CA GLY A 212 -4.07 5.66 -14.67
C GLY A 212 -2.58 5.39 -14.49
N ARG A 213 -1.80 6.16 -15.22
CA ARG A 213 -0.36 5.99 -15.35
C ARG A 213 0.37 6.79 -14.28
N SER A 214 1.30 6.14 -13.58
CA SER A 214 2.34 6.83 -12.80
C SER A 214 3.65 6.77 -13.57
N GLY A 215 4.22 7.93 -13.91
CA GLY A 215 5.54 8.04 -14.51
C GLY A 215 6.63 7.51 -13.57
N VAL A 216 6.54 7.79 -12.27
CA VAL A 216 7.48 7.29 -11.27
C VAL A 216 7.53 5.76 -11.24
N LEU A 217 6.36 5.09 -11.24
CA LEU A 217 6.33 3.62 -11.27
C LEU A 217 6.82 3.06 -12.61
N VAL A 218 6.48 3.69 -13.73
CA VAL A 218 6.98 3.27 -15.05
C VAL A 218 8.51 3.33 -15.11
N ASN A 219 9.12 4.33 -14.48
CA ASN A 219 10.57 4.50 -14.49
C ASN A 219 11.29 3.59 -13.47
N ALA A 220 10.62 3.22 -12.38
CA ALA A 220 11.23 2.48 -11.27
C ALA A 220 11.00 0.96 -11.32
N LEU A 221 10.00 0.48 -12.06
CA LEU A 221 9.60 -0.92 -12.09
C LEU A 221 9.99 -1.63 -13.38
N GLU A 222 10.29 -2.92 -13.25
CA GLU A 222 10.59 -3.82 -14.36
C GLU A 222 9.30 -4.36 -15.00
N ALA A 223 9.37 -4.81 -16.26
CA ALA A 223 8.20 -5.23 -17.01
C ALA A 223 7.38 -6.36 -16.35
N GLY A 224 8.04 -7.26 -15.59
CA GLY A 224 7.38 -8.35 -14.86
C GLY A 224 6.72 -7.94 -13.55
N GLU A 225 6.97 -6.71 -13.08
CA GLU A 225 6.43 -6.19 -11.82
C GLU A 225 5.11 -5.42 -12.04
N ALA A 226 4.71 -5.20 -13.29
CA ALA A 226 3.49 -4.48 -13.66
C ALA A 226 2.45 -5.40 -14.32
N VAL A 227 1.22 -5.35 -13.82
CA VAL A 227 0.08 -6.10 -14.35
C VAL A 227 -1.01 -5.12 -14.74
N GLU A 228 -1.36 -5.06 -16.02
CA GLU A 228 -2.51 -4.27 -16.48
C GLU A 228 -3.81 -4.92 -15.99
N VAL A 229 -4.65 -4.13 -15.34
CA VAL A 229 -5.95 -4.56 -14.84
C VAL A 229 -7.05 -3.89 -15.66
N GLN A 230 -7.83 -4.67 -16.40
CA GLN A 230 -9.07 -4.17 -16.99
C GLN A 230 -10.20 -4.39 -15.99
N VAL A 231 -10.80 -3.28 -15.57
CA VAL A 231 -11.95 -3.26 -14.69
C VAL A 231 -13.20 -3.18 -15.56
N ARG A 232 -14.08 -4.18 -15.50
CA ARG A 232 -15.36 -4.12 -16.23
C ARG A 232 -16.35 -3.17 -15.55
N ARG A 233 -17.09 -2.40 -16.35
CA ARG A 233 -18.29 -1.70 -15.91
C ARG A 233 -19.40 -2.74 -15.70
N ARG A 234 -20.18 -2.59 -14.63
CA ARG A 234 -21.40 -3.38 -14.42
C ARG A 234 -22.36 -3.10 -15.59
N GLY A 235 -22.47 -4.05 -16.53
CA GLY A 235 -23.34 -3.93 -17.72
C GLY A 235 -22.64 -3.98 -19.09
N ASP A 236 -21.34 -4.28 -19.17
CA ASP A 236 -20.62 -4.35 -20.45
C ASP A 236 -20.73 -5.76 -21.09
N PRO A 237 -21.41 -5.92 -22.24
CA PRO A 237 -21.60 -7.21 -22.87
C PRO A 237 -20.43 -7.53 -23.80
N GLY A 238 -19.33 -8.09 -23.26
CA GLY A 238 -18.21 -8.44 -24.13
C GLY A 238 -17.19 -9.36 -23.48
N ASN A 239 -17.27 -10.65 -23.79
CA ASN A 239 -16.41 -11.80 -23.47
C ASN A 239 -16.63 -12.56 -22.14
N MET A 240 -17.03 -13.81 -22.28
CA MET A 240 -17.14 -14.82 -21.22
C MET A 240 -15.73 -15.22 -20.76
N TYR A 241 -15.20 -14.58 -19.71
CA TYR A 241 -14.04 -15.07 -18.98
C TYR A 241 -14.50 -15.52 -17.60
N LYS A 242 -13.88 -16.56 -17.03
CA LYS A 242 -14.19 -17.05 -15.68
C LYS A 242 -13.88 -15.95 -14.66
N GLU A 243 -14.92 -15.30 -14.14
CA GLU A 243 -14.83 -14.26 -13.13
C GLU A 243 -14.71 -14.87 -11.72
N LEU A 244 -13.90 -14.24 -10.87
CA LEU A 244 -13.73 -14.63 -9.48
C LEU A 244 -14.15 -13.46 -8.58
N GLU A 245 -15.19 -13.68 -7.77
CA GLU A 245 -15.61 -12.74 -6.74
C GLU A 245 -14.74 -12.91 -5.49
N LEU A 246 -14.07 -11.84 -5.05
CA LEU A 246 -13.44 -11.82 -3.73
C LEU A 246 -14.51 -11.54 -2.67
N ASN A 247 -14.87 -12.56 -1.88
CA ASN A 247 -15.70 -12.41 -0.69
C ASN A 247 -14.83 -12.43 0.55
N VAL A 248 -14.86 -11.34 1.32
CA VAL A 248 -14.00 -11.11 2.47
C VAL A 248 -14.48 -11.83 3.75
N TYR A 249 -15.70 -12.38 3.75
CA TYR A 249 -16.40 -12.80 4.98
C TYR A 249 -16.79 -14.29 5.10
N THR A 250 -16.47 -15.16 4.16
CA THR A 250 -16.92 -16.56 4.24
C THR A 250 -15.93 -17.49 4.93
N ARG A 251 -16.19 -17.80 6.22
CA ARG A 251 -15.59 -18.94 6.94
C ARG A 251 -16.14 -20.32 6.51
N LYS A 252 -17.03 -20.39 5.51
CA LYS A 252 -17.55 -21.65 4.97
C LYS A 252 -17.66 -21.61 3.45
N PRO A 253 -17.30 -22.68 2.73
CA PRO A 253 -17.52 -22.77 1.29
C PRO A 253 -19.03 -22.76 1.00
N VAL A 254 -19.48 -21.82 0.15
CA VAL A 254 -20.83 -21.84 -0.40
C VAL A 254 -20.77 -22.62 -1.71
N ILE A 255 -21.18 -23.89 -1.66
CA ILE A 255 -21.43 -24.71 -2.86
C ILE A 255 -22.88 -24.44 -3.27
N SER A 256 -23.09 -23.60 -4.28
CA SER A 256 -24.38 -23.49 -4.96
C SER A 256 -24.15 -23.70 -6.46
N GLY A 257 -24.84 -24.70 -7.02
CA GLY A 257 -24.55 -25.30 -8.32
C GLY A 257 -24.85 -24.44 -9.54
N SER A 258 -23.88 -24.43 -10.45
CA SER A 258 -23.96 -24.35 -11.91
C SER A 258 -22.55 -24.71 -12.44
N PRO A 259 -22.38 -25.54 -13.48
CA PRO A 259 -21.05 -25.99 -13.93
C PRO A 259 -20.11 -24.85 -14.40
N ASP A 260 -20.63 -23.64 -14.60
CA ASP A 260 -19.88 -22.51 -15.16
C ASP A 260 -19.53 -21.39 -14.16
N GLN A 261 -19.89 -21.52 -12.87
CA GLN A 261 -19.51 -20.57 -11.83
C GLN A 261 -18.50 -21.18 -10.87
N VAL A 262 -17.21 -21.00 -11.18
CA VAL A 262 -16.12 -21.31 -10.24
C VAL A 262 -16.00 -20.13 -9.27
N ARG A 263 -16.65 -20.21 -8.11
CA ARG A 263 -16.39 -19.30 -6.97
C ARG A 263 -15.23 -19.87 -6.14
N ILE A 264 -13.98 -19.54 -6.47
CA ILE A 264 -12.85 -19.87 -5.61
C ILE A 264 -12.77 -18.81 -4.51
N SER A 265 -13.00 -19.23 -3.27
CA SER A 265 -12.72 -18.41 -2.09
C SER A 265 -11.20 -18.25 -1.94
N VAL A 266 -10.69 -17.15 -2.49
CA VAL A 266 -9.27 -16.74 -2.51
C VAL A 266 -8.61 -16.82 -1.13
N PHE A 267 -9.40 -16.62 -0.07
CA PHE A 267 -8.98 -16.76 1.33
C PHE A 267 -8.27 -18.08 1.61
N TYR A 268 -8.73 -19.19 1.05
CA TYR A 268 -8.09 -20.48 1.30
C TYR A 268 -6.77 -20.62 0.55
N HIS A 269 -6.61 -20.04 -0.64
CA HIS A 269 -5.39 -20.23 -1.42
C HIS A 269 -4.25 -19.31 -0.97
N ILE A 270 -4.53 -18.03 -0.71
CA ILE A 270 -3.50 -17.12 -0.16
C ILE A 270 -3.09 -17.58 1.24
N PHE A 271 -4.05 -17.91 2.12
CA PHE A 271 -3.72 -18.35 3.49
C PHE A 271 -2.99 -19.70 3.55
N TYR A 272 -3.35 -20.65 2.67
CA TYR A 272 -2.66 -21.95 2.59
C TYR A 272 -1.22 -21.81 2.07
N VAL A 273 -0.99 -20.86 1.15
CA VAL A 273 0.35 -20.63 0.59
C VAL A 273 1.22 -19.76 1.51
N MET A 274 0.62 -18.91 2.36
CA MET A 274 1.36 -18.14 3.36
C MET A 274 1.74 -18.94 4.63
N ASN A 275 1.15 -20.13 4.83
CA ASN A 275 1.45 -21.03 5.97
C ASN A 275 2.32 -22.26 5.57
N LEU A 276 2.96 -22.23 4.40
CA LEU A 276 3.95 -23.21 3.92
C LEU A 276 5.29 -22.51 3.60
#